data_AF-A0A2M7DXL2-F1
#
_entry.id   AF-A0A2M7DXL2-F1
#
_cell.length_a   1.000
_cell.length_b   1.000
_cell.length_c   1.000
_cell.angle_alpha   90.00
_cell.angle_beta   90.00
_cell.angle_gamma   90.00
#
_symmetry.space_group_name_H-M   'P 1'
#
loop_
_entity.id
_entity.type
_entity.pdbx_description
1 polymer ?
#
loop_
_entity_poly.entity_id
_entity_poly.type
_entity_poly.pdbx_seq_one_letter_code
_entity_poly.pdbx_strand_id
1 'polypeptide(L)'
;MKTLIIISLIFFPSTCLYSQILVYGDSRSNENIHKEIIKKITNCNPVAVFNTGDLVFWSQSKANWKSFIDATADLRSKVPYYPVLGNHEKNLPNFIKFSIYQTMKHGIILQFRILGSLLLIQTKN
;
A
#
# COMPACT_ATOMS: atom_id res chain seq x y z
N MET A 1 -14.98 -55.17 27.54
CA MET A 1 -15.16 -54.27 26.38
C MET A 1 -14.48 -52.94 26.71
N LYS A 2 -13.38 -52.60 26.04
CA LYS A 2 -12.63 -51.37 26.29
C LYS A 2 -13.16 -50.30 25.35
N THR A 3 -13.82 -49.27 25.88
CA THR A 3 -14.31 -48.12 25.13
C THR A 3 -13.12 -47.30 24.66
N LEU A 4 -12.85 -47.30 23.35
CA LEU A 4 -11.89 -46.39 22.74
C LEU A 4 -12.57 -45.01 22.58
N ILE A 5 -12.10 -44.01 23.32
CA ILE A 5 -12.47 -42.62 23.09
C ILE A 5 -11.55 -42.10 21.99
N ILE A 6 -12.09 -41.93 20.78
CA ILE A 6 -11.41 -41.22 19.69
C ILE A 6 -11.51 -39.73 20.02
N ILE A 7 -10.47 -39.15 20.60
CA ILE A 7 -10.33 -37.71 20.73
C ILE A 7 -10.01 -37.19 19.33
N SER A 8 -11.02 -36.70 18.61
CA SER A 8 -10.80 -35.91 17.40
C SER A 8 -10.17 -34.59 17.83
N LEU A 9 -8.84 -34.52 17.79
CA LEU A 9 -8.09 -33.27 17.81
C LEU A 9 -8.42 -32.53 16.51
N ILE A 10 -9.48 -31.73 16.55
CA ILE A 10 -9.70 -30.68 15.56
C ILE A 10 -8.60 -29.67 15.82
N PHE A 11 -7.47 -29.83 15.12
CA PHE A 11 -6.48 -28.77 14.95
C PHE A 11 -7.23 -27.64 14.24
N PHE A 12 -7.74 -26.66 14.98
CA PHE A 12 -7.88 -25.33 14.43
C PHE A 12 -6.44 -24.84 14.25
N PRO A 13 -5.91 -24.72 13.02
CA PRO A 13 -4.66 -24.03 12.87
C PRO A 13 -4.98 -22.59 13.29
N SER A 14 -4.55 -22.22 14.49
CA SER A 14 -4.50 -20.84 14.92
C SER A 14 -3.46 -20.13 14.06
N THR A 15 -3.72 -19.99 12.76
CA THR A 15 -3.01 -19.04 11.92
C THR A 15 -3.48 -17.67 12.40
N CYS A 16 -2.80 -17.18 13.44
CA CYS A 16 -2.78 -15.77 13.76
C CYS A 16 -2.22 -15.09 12.50
N LEU A 17 -3.11 -14.66 11.61
CA LEU A 17 -2.79 -13.95 10.38
C LEU A 17 -2.24 -12.58 10.78
N TYR A 18 -0.96 -12.51 11.11
CA TYR A 18 -0.29 -11.24 11.33
C TYR A 18 -0.23 -10.50 10.00
N SER A 19 -1.08 -9.48 9.87
CA SER A 19 -1.18 -8.64 8.69
C SER A 19 -0.32 -7.39 8.89
N GLN A 20 0.59 -7.13 7.95
CA GLN A 20 1.47 -5.97 8.00
C GLN A 20 0.91 -4.83 7.15
N ILE A 21 0.87 -3.63 7.73
CA ILE A 21 0.69 -2.38 6.99
C ILE A 21 2.05 -1.73 6.88
N LEU A 22 2.43 -1.33 5.68
CA LEU A 22 3.71 -0.65 5.45
C LEU A 22 3.48 0.81 5.11
N VAL A 23 4.26 1.69 5.73
CA VAL A 23 4.24 3.13 5.51
C VAL A 23 5.64 3.59 5.13
N TYR A 24 5.75 4.38 4.07
CA TYR A 24 7.02 5.00 3.64
C TYR A 24 6.75 6.32 2.89
N GLY A 25 7.78 7.05 2.46
CA GLY A 25 7.61 8.29 1.69
C GLY A 25 8.94 8.86 1.22
N ASP A 26 8.89 10.08 0.67
CA ASP A 26 10.05 10.79 0.11
C ASP A 26 10.81 9.90 -0.90
N SER A 27 10.05 9.33 -1.84
CA SER A 27 10.57 8.43 -2.89
C SER A 27 11.10 9.17 -4.11
N ARG A 28 11.08 10.50 -4.09
CA ARG A 28 11.51 11.37 -5.18
C ARG A 28 12.97 11.21 -5.58
N SER A 29 13.82 10.73 -4.68
CA SER A 29 15.28 10.71 -4.86
C SER A 29 15.78 9.29 -5.13
N ASN A 30 16.73 9.18 -6.06
CA ASN A 30 17.45 7.94 -6.39
C ASN A 30 16.52 6.76 -6.71
N GLU A 31 16.16 6.65 -7.98
CA GLU A 31 15.28 5.60 -8.52
C GLU A 31 15.72 4.17 -8.14
N ASN A 32 17.02 3.90 -8.10
CA ASN A 32 17.54 2.57 -7.79
C ASN A 32 17.23 2.19 -6.33
N ILE A 33 17.40 3.13 -5.39
CA ILE A 33 17.06 2.91 -3.99
C ILE A 33 15.54 2.71 -3.85
N HIS A 34 14.73 3.52 -4.54
CA HIS A 34 13.27 3.35 -4.50
C HIS A 34 12.85 1.95 -4.98
N LYS A 35 13.44 1.46 -6.07
CA LYS A 35 13.20 0.09 -6.57
C LYS A 35 13.59 -0.99 -5.55
N GLU A 36 14.72 -0.83 -4.87
CA GLU A 36 15.12 -1.76 -3.81
C GLU A 36 14.16 -1.75 -2.61
N ILE A 37 13.68 -0.56 -2.22
CA ILE A 37 12.65 -0.41 -1.19
C ILE A 37 11.37 -1.12 -1.62
N ILE A 38 10.88 -0.89 -2.85
CA ILE A 38 9.70 -1.58 -3.36
C ILE A 38 9.87 -3.10 -3.32
N LYS A 39 11.03 -3.63 -3.75
CA LYS A 39 11.30 -5.07 -3.69
C LYS A 39 11.22 -5.62 -2.27
N LYS A 40 11.77 -4.89 -1.28
CA LYS A 40 11.67 -5.27 0.14
C LYS A 40 10.22 -5.24 0.63
N ILE A 41 9.46 -4.20 0.27
CA ILE A 41 8.03 -4.08 0.59
C ILE A 41 7.25 -5.26 0.02
N THR A 42 7.45 -5.59 -1.26
CA THR A 42 6.77 -6.71 -1.92
C THR A 42 7.06 -8.04 -1.21
N ASN A 43 8.30 -8.26 -0.75
CA ASN A 43 8.67 -9.48 -0.03
C ASN A 43 8.03 -9.60 1.36
N CYS A 44 7.58 -8.49 1.97
CA CYS A 44 6.84 -8.52 3.23
C CYS A 44 5.37 -8.96 3.07
N ASN A 45 4.87 -9.04 1.83
CA ASN A 45 3.47 -9.35 1.51
C ASN A 45 2.45 -8.56 2.37
N PRO A 46 2.55 -7.20 2.42
CA PRO A 46 1.69 -6.39 3.26
C PRO A 46 0.24 -6.41 2.76
N VAL A 47 -0.70 -6.19 3.67
CA VAL A 47 -2.13 -6.06 3.31
C VAL A 47 -2.46 -4.70 2.70
N ALA A 48 -1.62 -3.70 2.96
CA ALA A 48 -1.72 -2.35 2.40
C ALA A 48 -0.39 -1.61 2.49
N VAL A 49 -0.16 -0.70 1.55
CA VAL A 49 1.00 0.21 1.56
C VAL A 49 0.53 1.65 1.50
N PHE A 50 1.09 2.51 2.33
CA PHE A 50 0.84 3.94 2.35
C PHE A 50 2.12 4.70 1.99
N ASN A 51 2.06 5.57 0.98
CA ASN A 51 3.15 6.48 0.63
C ASN A 51 2.78 7.90 1.07
N THR A 52 3.57 8.49 1.96
CA THR A 52 3.30 9.79 2.58
C THR A 52 3.63 10.99 1.70
N GLY A 53 4.00 10.78 0.43
CA GLY A 53 4.19 11.83 -0.57
C GLY A 53 5.65 12.10 -0.91
N ASP A 54 5.88 13.21 -1.64
CA ASP A 54 7.13 13.51 -2.33
C ASP A 54 7.54 12.35 -3.24
N LEU A 55 6.63 12.07 -4.18
CA LEU A 55 6.63 10.85 -4.98
C LEU A 55 7.73 10.87 -6.04
N VAL A 56 7.91 12.03 -6.69
CA VAL A 56 8.80 12.22 -7.83
C VAL A 56 9.67 13.45 -7.64
N PHE A 57 10.89 13.43 -8.21
CA PHE A 57 11.81 14.57 -8.11
C PHE A 57 11.22 15.85 -8.72
N TRP A 58 10.71 15.75 -9.95
CA TRP A 58 10.08 16.85 -10.68
C TRP A 58 8.67 16.45 -11.10
N SER A 59 7.67 17.06 -10.46
CA SER A 59 6.27 16.75 -10.72
C SER A 59 5.80 17.13 -12.14
N GLN A 60 6.49 18.05 -12.83
CA GLN A 60 6.20 18.38 -14.24
C GLN A 60 6.82 17.39 -15.24
N SER A 61 7.71 16.50 -14.79
CA SER A 61 8.43 15.58 -15.66
C SER A 61 7.66 14.28 -15.85
N LYS A 62 7.19 14.03 -17.08
CA LYS A 62 6.57 12.75 -17.46
C LYS A 62 7.50 11.55 -17.24
N ALA A 63 8.81 11.75 -17.42
CA ALA A 63 9.81 10.69 -17.22
C ALA A 63 9.90 10.29 -15.74
N ASN A 64 9.86 11.24 -14.81
CA ASN A 64 9.86 10.93 -13.38
C ASN A 64 8.59 10.18 -12.97
N TRP A 65 7.43 10.55 -13.50
CA TRP A 65 6.19 9.80 -13.27
C TRP A 65 6.24 8.40 -13.84
N LYS A 66 6.74 8.23 -15.07
CA LYS A 66 6.88 6.91 -15.69
C LYS A 66 7.79 6.01 -14.84
N SER A 67 8.93 6.53 -14.41
CA SER A 67 9.87 5.84 -13.53
C SER A 67 9.20 5.37 -12.23
N PHE A 68 8.47 6.26 -11.54
CA PHE A 68 7.72 5.91 -10.32
C PHE A 68 6.62 4.86 -10.57
N ILE A 69 5.86 5.01 -11.66
CA ILE A 69 4.79 4.09 -12.05
C ILE A 69 5.35 2.70 -12.31
N ASP A 70 6.45 2.61 -13.06
CA ASP A 70 7.12 1.36 -13.40
C ASP A 70 7.73 0.69 -12.16
N ALA A 71 8.40 1.47 -11.31
CA ALA A 71 9.01 0.97 -10.07
C ALA A 71 7.99 0.36 -9.12
N THR A 72 6.76 0.90 -9.07
CA THR A 72 5.69 0.45 -8.17
C THR A 72 4.71 -0.51 -8.82
N ALA A 73 4.78 -0.77 -10.13
CA ALA A 73 3.75 -1.47 -10.88
C ALA A 73 3.46 -2.88 -10.34
N ASP A 74 4.50 -3.68 -10.09
CA ASP A 74 4.37 -5.04 -9.59
C ASP A 74 3.70 -5.09 -8.21
N LEU A 75 4.14 -4.21 -7.28
CA LEU A 75 3.53 -4.07 -5.96
C LEU A 75 2.06 -3.68 -6.05
N ARG A 76 1.74 -2.64 -6.85
CA ARG A 76 0.36 -2.13 -7.02
C ARG A 76 -0.58 -3.11 -7.70
N SER A 77 -0.05 -4.09 -8.44
CA SER A 77 -0.87 -5.16 -9.03
C SER A 77 -1.36 -6.20 -8.02
N LYS A 78 -0.72 -6.26 -6.84
CA LYS A 78 -0.95 -7.30 -5.81
C LYS A 78 -1.49 -6.73 -4.49
N VAL A 79 -1.08 -5.51 -4.15
CA VAL A 79 -1.33 -4.89 -2.86
C VAL A 79 -1.96 -3.51 -3.04
N PRO A 80 -3.04 -3.19 -2.30
CA PRO A 80 -3.58 -1.83 -2.29
C PRO A 80 -2.53 -0.81 -1.85
N TYR A 81 -2.34 0.23 -2.67
CA TYR A 81 -1.29 1.23 -2.51
C TYR A 81 -1.89 2.62 -2.45
N TYR A 82 -1.63 3.35 -1.35
CA TYR A 82 -2.27 4.63 -1.03
C TYR A 82 -1.22 5.74 -0.96
N PRO A 83 -0.93 6.43 -2.07
CA PRO A 83 -0.07 7.59 -2.06
C PRO A 83 -0.86 8.85 -1.74
N VAL A 84 -0.22 9.76 -1.01
CA VAL A 84 -0.63 11.16 -0.92
C VAL A 84 0.35 12.04 -1.68
N LEU A 85 -0.05 13.28 -1.97
CA LEU A 85 0.81 14.26 -2.62
C LEU A 85 1.60 15.02 -1.56
N GLY A 86 2.91 15.15 -1.77
CA GLY A 86 3.76 15.95 -0.91
C GLY A 86 3.91 17.39 -1.41
N ASN A 87 4.83 18.14 -0.79
CA ASN A 87 5.12 19.51 -1.22
C ASN A 87 5.78 19.56 -2.61
N HIS A 88 6.39 18.47 -3.08
CA HIS A 88 6.96 18.38 -4.43
C HIS A 88 5.90 18.26 -5.54
N GLU A 89 4.67 17.88 -5.18
CA GLU A 89 3.53 17.77 -6.10
C GLU A 89 2.55 18.96 -5.99
N LYS A 90 2.83 19.95 -5.12
CA LYS A 90 1.90 21.05 -4.81
C LYS A 90 1.46 21.88 -6.03
N ASN A 91 2.35 22.04 -7.01
CA ASN A 91 2.14 22.87 -8.18
C ASN A 91 1.46 22.14 -9.34
N LEU A 92 1.07 20.87 -9.16
CA LEU A 92 0.34 20.14 -10.19
C LEU A 92 -1.06 20.72 -10.40
N PRO A 93 -1.57 20.76 -11.64
CA PRO A 93 -2.97 21.04 -11.91
C PRO A 93 -3.88 20.08 -11.14
N ASN A 94 -5.04 20.56 -10.66
CA ASN A 94 -5.97 19.75 -9.87
C ASN A 94 -6.43 18.48 -10.59
N PHE A 95 -6.61 18.52 -11.91
CA PHE A 95 -6.98 17.34 -12.69
C PHE A 95 -5.88 16.26 -12.69
N ILE A 96 -4.60 16.66 -12.68
CA ILE A 96 -3.46 15.74 -12.57
C ILE A 96 -3.42 15.16 -11.16
N LYS A 97 -3.60 15.99 -10.12
CA LYS A 97 -3.69 15.53 -8.73
C LYS A 97 -4.79 14.47 -8.58
N PHE A 98 -5.98 14.75 -9.12
CA PHE A 98 -7.10 13.81 -9.15
C PHE A 98 -6.76 12.52 -9.91
N SER A 99 -6.15 12.63 -11.09
CA SER A 99 -5.73 11.48 -11.89
C SER A 99 -4.73 10.60 -11.15
N ILE A 100 -3.80 11.18 -10.39
CA ILE A 100 -2.83 10.46 -9.57
C ILE A 100 -3.54 9.65 -8.49
N TYR A 101 -4.51 10.26 -7.77
CA TYR A 101 -5.31 9.53 -6.78
C TYR A 101 -6.11 8.38 -7.40
N GLN A 102 -6.69 8.57 -8.59
CA GLN A 102 -7.48 7.54 -9.26
C GLN A 102 -6.62 6.41 -9.83
N THR A 103 -5.50 6.73 -10.50
CA THR A 103 -4.62 5.76 -11.16
C THR A 103 -3.85 4.90 -10.15
N MET A 104 -3.60 5.45 -8.95
CA MET A 104 -2.89 4.73 -7.90
C MET A 104 -3.83 4.00 -6.93
N LYS A 105 -5.13 4.32 -6.93
CA LYS A 105 -6.19 3.49 -6.37
C LYS A 105 -6.58 2.37 -7.35
N HIS A 106 -5.73 1.38 -7.53
CA HIS A 106 -6.21 0.07 -7.97
C HIS A 106 -6.43 -0.78 -6.72
N GLY A 107 -7.68 -0.85 -6.26
CA GLY A 107 -8.06 -1.55 -5.03
C GLY A 107 -9.03 -0.75 -4.17
N ILE A 108 -9.88 -1.50 -3.48
CA ILE A 108 -11.05 -1.11 -2.68
C ILE A 108 -10.96 0.30 -2.05
N ILE A 109 -12.03 1.09 -2.15
CA ILE A 109 -12.14 2.39 -1.47
C ILE A 109 -12.04 2.16 0.04
N LEU A 110 -10.90 2.52 0.63
CA LEU A 110 -10.78 2.65 2.08
C LEU A 110 -11.37 3.99 2.50
N GLN A 111 -12.44 3.93 3.29
CA GLN A 111 -12.98 5.10 3.97
C GLN A 111 -12.28 5.20 5.32
N PHE A 112 -11.57 6.32 5.56
CA PHE A 112 -10.97 6.62 6.85
C PHE A 112 -11.96 7.43 7.67
N ARG A 113 -12.36 6.88 8.83
CA ARG A 113 -13.15 7.61 9.81
C ARG A 113 -12.38 7.65 11.12
N ILE A 114 -12.09 8.86 11.60
CA ILE A 114 -11.48 9.06 12.91
C ILE A 114 -12.62 9.09 13.94
N LEU A 115 -12.64 8.12 14.85
CA LEU A 115 -13.53 8.08 16.01
C LEU A 115 -12.64 8.10 17.26
N GLY A 116 -12.36 9.30 17.78
CA GLY A 116 -11.43 9.48 18.89
C GLY A 116 -9.99 9.10 18.53
N SER A 117 -9.35 8.23 19.31
CA SER A 117 -7.98 7.74 19.08
C SER A 117 -7.89 6.48 18.20
N LEU A 118 -9.00 6.00 17.65
CA LEU A 118 -9.05 4.79 16.82
C LEU A 118 -9.20 5.16 15.33
N LEU A 119 -8.25 4.71 14.51
CA LEU A 119 -8.36 4.75 13.05
C LEU A 119 -9.11 3.52 12.57
N LEU A 120 -10.36 3.72 12.14
CA LEU A 120 -11.15 2.66 11.51
C LEU A 120 -10.90 2.66 10.00
N ILE A 121 -10.45 1.52 9.49
CA ILE A 121 -10.22 1.26 8.08
C ILE A 121 -11.36 0.36 7.60
N GLN A 122 -12.26 0.89 6.76
CA GLN A 122 -13.35 0.11 6.18
C GLN A 122 -13.21 0.04 4.66
N THR A 123 -13.33 -1.18 4.13
CA THR A 123 -13.42 -1.45 2.70
C THR A 123 -14.86 -1.21 2.22
N LYS A 124 -15.04 -0.28 1.28
CA LYS A 124 -16.35 -0.07 0.63
C LYS A 124 -16.42 -0.95 -0.62
N ASN A 125 -17.31 -1.95 -0.61
CA ASN A 125 -17.71 -2.67 -1.83
C ASN A 125 -18.52 -1.75 -2.75
#